data_AF-A0A4R0QTJ7-F1
#
_entry.id   AF-A0A4R0QTJ7-F1
#
_cell.length_a   1.000
_cell.length_b   1.000
_cell.length_c   1.000
_cell.angle_alpha   90.00
_cell.angle_beta   90.00
_cell.angle_gamma   90.00
#
_symmetry.space_group_name_H-M   'P 1'
#
loop_
_entity.id
_entity.type
_entity.pdbx_description
1 polymer ?
#
loop_
_entity_poly.entity_id
_entity_poly.type
_entity_poly.pdbx_seq_one_letter_code
_entity_poly.pdbx_strand_id
1 'polypeptide(L)'
;MIANNDYALFRLWIPLVLMVTLLAMIIVHRKNRLKYLYILNFLCFTLSVNVEILLRLDVIDFKSVDSRVALLMAGTVLILMFISYPMTLVSLSLFLVELSKRHTWAKVMVGLGIVLLGLGLAGITLYGLFIFFGAMYSLKFG
;
A
#
# COMPACT_ATOMS: atom_id res chain seq x y z
N MET A 1 27.49 3.37 -5.00
CA MET A 1 26.58 2.83 -3.96
C MET A 1 25.49 3.84 -3.54
N ILE A 2 24.93 4.64 -4.46
CA ILE A 2 23.91 5.66 -4.12
C ILE A 2 22.49 5.17 -4.47
N ALA A 3 22.34 4.35 -5.53
CA ALA A 3 21.04 3.87 -6.00
C ALA A 3 20.29 2.93 -5.03
N ASN A 4 20.94 2.33 -4.03
CA ASN A 4 20.28 1.40 -3.11
C ASN A 4 19.51 2.12 -1.98
N ASN A 5 19.86 3.37 -1.68
CA ASN A 5 19.24 4.11 -0.58
C ASN A 5 17.84 4.63 -0.94
N ASP A 6 17.59 4.93 -2.21
CA ASP A 6 16.32 5.50 -2.66
C ASP A 6 15.16 4.49 -2.58
N TYR A 7 15.39 3.25 -3.00
CA TYR A 7 14.42 2.16 -2.83
C TYR A 7 14.13 1.88 -1.35
N ALA A 8 15.18 1.99 -0.52
CA ALA A 8 15.09 1.74 0.90
C ALA A 8 14.30 2.86 1.61
N LEU A 9 14.46 4.12 1.22
CA LEU A 9 13.67 5.23 1.73
C LEU A 9 12.21 5.11 1.28
N PHE A 10 11.98 4.85 -0.01
CA PHE A 10 10.64 4.74 -0.59
C PHE A 10 9.77 3.68 0.13
N ARG A 11 10.38 2.55 0.50
CA ARG A 11 9.70 1.46 1.23
C ARG A 11 9.18 1.88 2.62
N LEU A 12 9.82 2.83 3.30
CA LEU A 12 9.40 3.36 4.62
C LEU A 12 8.41 4.52 4.49
N TRP A 13 8.55 5.35 3.46
CA TRP A 13 7.65 6.49 3.23
C TRP A 13 6.22 6.05 2.91
N ILE A 14 6.04 4.99 2.11
CA ILE A 14 4.71 4.47 1.78
C ILE A 14 3.87 4.14 3.04
N PRO A 15 4.32 3.24 3.95
CA PRO A 15 3.55 2.89 5.13
C PRO A 15 3.34 4.08 6.06
N LEU A 16 4.29 5.02 6.16
CA LEU A 16 4.12 6.26 6.93
C LEU A 16 2.98 7.13 6.38
N VAL A 17 2.91 7.34 5.07
CA VAL A 17 1.81 8.10 4.44
C VAL A 17 0.47 7.41 4.66
N LEU A 18 0.43 6.08 4.56
CA LEU A 18 -0.79 5.30 4.84
C LEU A 18 -1.21 5.42 6.31
N MET A 19 -0.27 5.41 7.25
CA MET A 19 -0.54 5.63 8.67
C MET A 19 -1.14 7.01 8.94
N VAL A 20 -0.59 8.08 8.36
CA VAL A 20 -1.16 9.44 8.47
C VAL A 20 -2.58 9.48 7.93
N THR A 21 -2.80 8.85 6.78
CA THR A 21 -4.13 8.75 6.15
C THR A 21 -5.13 8.03 7.06
N LEU A 22 -4.75 6.88 7.64
CA LEU A 22 -5.57 6.14 8.60
C LEU A 22 -5.89 6.99 9.84
N LEU A 23 -4.94 7.78 10.33
CA LEU A 23 -5.14 8.66 11.48
C LEU A 23 -6.16 9.76 11.20
N ALA A 24 -6.13 10.34 10.00
CA ALA A 24 -7.16 11.28 9.54
C ALA A 24 -8.54 10.61 9.47
N MET A 25 -8.62 9.39 8.93
CA MET A 25 -9.88 8.63 8.88
C MET A 25 -10.45 8.32 10.27
N ILE A 26 -9.59 7.98 11.24
CA ILE A 26 -9.97 7.74 12.65
C ILE A 26 -10.62 8.97 13.28
N ILE A 27 -10.07 10.17 13.03
CA ILE A 27 -10.61 11.43 13.57
C ILE A 27 -12.00 11.70 12.99
N VAL A 28 -12.16 11.57 11.67
CA VAL A 28 -13.44 11.83 10.98
C VAL A 28 -14.52 10.83 11.43
N HIS A 29 -14.18 9.55 11.59
CA HIS A 29 -15.11 8.48 11.92
C HIS A 29 -15.14 8.14 13.42
N ARG A 30 -14.79 9.07 14.30
CA ARG A 30 -14.63 8.83 15.75
C ARG A 30 -15.81 8.10 16.41
N LYS A 31 -17.04 8.27 15.90
CA LYS A 31 -18.29 7.67 16.43
C LYS A 31 -18.78 6.43 15.66
N ASN A 32 -18.11 6.02 14.58
CA ASN A 32 -18.57 4.93 13.71
C ASN A 32 -17.81 3.62 14.02
N ARG A 33 -18.46 2.46 13.85
CA ARG A 33 -17.83 1.15 14.12
C ARG A 33 -16.62 0.87 13.23
N LEU A 34 -16.53 1.53 12.08
CA LEU A 34 -15.38 1.48 11.17
C LEU A 34 -14.06 1.94 11.82
N LYS A 35 -14.14 2.74 12.89
CA LYS A 35 -12.96 3.16 13.68
C LYS A 35 -12.08 1.99 14.12
N TYR A 36 -12.67 0.86 14.50
CA TYR A 36 -11.89 -0.31 14.95
C TYR A 36 -11.05 -0.92 13.84
N LEU A 37 -11.58 -0.92 12.61
CA LEU A 37 -10.87 -1.40 11.44
C LEU A 37 -9.66 -0.51 11.12
N TYR A 38 -9.83 0.82 11.22
CA TYR A 38 -8.75 1.78 11.02
C TYR A 38 -7.67 1.69 12.11
N ILE A 39 -8.07 1.53 13.38
CA ILE A 39 -7.13 1.38 14.49
C ILE A 39 -6.34 0.09 14.37
N LEU A 40 -6.99 -1.03 14.07
CA LEU A 40 -6.30 -2.32 13.89
C LEU A 40 -5.27 -2.23 12.77
N ASN A 41 -5.66 -1.63 11.64
CA ASN A 41 -4.78 -1.44 10.50
C ASN A 41 -3.60 -0.48 10.82
N PHE A 42 -3.87 0.60 11.57
CA PHE A 42 -2.83 1.51 12.05
C PHE A 42 -1.83 0.81 12.97
N LEU A 43 -2.29 -0.03 13.90
CA LEU A 43 -1.41 -0.82 14.76
C LEU A 43 -0.58 -1.83 13.96
N CYS A 44 -1.16 -2.45 12.94
CA CYS A 44 -0.47 -3.39 12.06
C CYS A 44 0.69 -2.71 11.31
N PHE A 45 0.46 -1.53 10.74
CA PHE A 45 1.54 -0.72 10.16
C PHE A 45 2.55 -0.24 11.19
N THR A 46 2.10 0.18 12.37
CA THR A 46 3.00 0.61 13.45
C THR A 46 3.98 -0.51 13.80
N LEU A 47 3.49 -1.75 14.00
CA LEU A 47 4.34 -2.90 14.26
C LEU A 47 5.30 -3.17 13.10
N SER A 48 4.81 -3.16 11.86
CA SER A 48 5.61 -3.41 10.67
C SER A 48 6.75 -2.39 10.52
N VAL A 49 6.46 -1.10 10.68
CA VAL A 49 7.43 0.00 10.61
C VAL A 49 8.45 -0.07 11.73
N ASN A 50 8.03 -0.35 12.97
CA ASN A 50 8.96 -0.47 14.10
C ASN A 50 9.94 -1.63 13.90
N VAL A 51 9.47 -2.79 13.43
CA VAL A 51 10.36 -3.91 13.13
C VAL A 51 11.30 -3.54 11.97
N GLU A 52 10.83 -2.89 10.91
CA GLU A 52 11.71 -2.46 9.81
C GLU A 52 12.78 -1.45 10.26
N ILE A 53 12.44 -0.53 11.17
CA ILE A 53 13.41 0.43 11.76
C ILE A 53 14.44 -0.31 12.62
N LEU A 54 14.00 -1.25 13.46
CA LEU A 54 14.90 -2.08 14.29
C LEU A 54 15.88 -2.88 13.45
N LEU A 55 15.43 -3.47 12.34
CA LEU A 55 16.29 -4.21 11.40
C LEU A 55 17.32 -3.29 10.70
N ARG A 56 17.01 -1.99 10.53
CA ARG A 56 17.87 -1.03 9.82
C ARG A 56 18.86 -0.29 10.68
N LEU A 57 18.48 0.02 11.92
CA LEU A 57 19.36 0.72 12.85
C LEU A 57 20.50 -0.17 13.37
N ASP A 58 20.55 -1.45 12.94
CA ASP A 58 21.52 -2.47 13.38
C ASP A 58 21.63 -2.54 14.92
N VAL A 59 20.58 -2.08 15.62
CA VAL A 59 20.44 -2.13 17.08
C VAL A 59 20.50 -3.58 17.56
N ILE A 60 20.12 -4.48 16.66
CA ILE A 60 20.22 -5.92 16.81
C ILE A 60 21.41 -6.35 15.95
N ASP A 61 22.57 -6.58 16.57
CA ASP A 61 23.76 -7.07 15.88
C ASP A 61 23.47 -8.48 15.32
N PHE A 62 23.08 -8.55 14.04
CA PHE A 62 22.70 -9.79 13.34
C PHE A 62 23.80 -10.84 13.33
N LYS A 63 25.05 -10.44 13.64
CA LYS A 63 26.17 -11.36 13.77
C LYS A 63 26.09 -12.19 15.05
N SER A 64 25.38 -11.70 16.07
CA SER A 64 25.15 -12.36 17.35
C SER A 64 23.75 -13.00 17.47
N VAL A 65 22.81 -12.58 16.64
CA VAL A 65 21.44 -13.08 16.66
C VAL A 65 21.30 -14.33 15.82
N ASP A 66 20.70 -15.36 16.42
CA ASP A 66 20.43 -16.62 15.75
C ASP A 66 19.66 -16.37 14.44
N SER A 67 20.15 -16.95 13.34
CA SER A 67 19.58 -16.91 11.99
C SER A 67 18.05 -17.14 11.96
N ARG A 68 17.54 -17.93 12.91
CA ARG A 68 16.11 -18.22 13.08
C ARG A 68 15.30 -17.00 13.52
N VAL A 69 15.84 -16.17 14.41
CA VAL A 69 15.17 -14.97 14.94
C VAL A 69 15.11 -13.88 13.86
N ALA A 70 16.19 -13.72 13.09
CA ALA A 70 16.23 -12.84 11.93
C ALA A 70 15.16 -13.21 10.89
N LEU A 71 15.02 -14.50 10.59
CA LEU A 71 14.01 -15.02 9.66
C LEU A 71 12.58 -14.76 10.20
N LEU A 72 12.34 -14.98 11.49
CA LEU A 72 11.04 -14.72 12.12
C LEU A 72 10.67 -13.23 12.09
N MET A 73 11.62 -12.32 12.33
CA MET A 73 11.38 -10.89 12.24
C MET A 73 11.04 -10.45 10.81
N ALA A 74 11.83 -10.90 9.83
CA ALA A 74 11.57 -10.60 8.42
C ALA A 74 10.21 -11.19 7.95
N GLY A 75 9.90 -12.42 8.35
CA GLY A 75 8.61 -13.07 8.07
C GLY A 75 7.44 -12.31 8.70
N THR A 76 7.61 -11.83 9.93
CA THR A 76 6.59 -11.03 10.63
C THR A 76 6.31 -9.72 9.90
N VAL A 77 7.35 -9.00 9.46
CA VAL A 77 7.19 -7.77 8.66
C VAL A 77 6.41 -8.07 7.38
N LEU A 78 6.77 -9.15 6.68
CA LEU A 78 6.14 -9.53 5.42
C LEU A 78 4.66 -9.87 5.61
N ILE A 79 4.32 -10.66 6.63
CA ILE A 79 2.93 -11.01 6.95
C ILE A 79 2.14 -9.77 7.35
N LEU A 80 2.68 -8.91 8.22
CA LEU A 80 2.02 -7.67 8.64
C LEU A 80 1.77 -6.75 7.45
N MET A 81 2.75 -6.58 6.55
CA MET A 81 2.57 -5.82 5.31
C MET A 81 1.48 -6.44 4.44
N PHE A 82 1.53 -7.76 4.23
CA PHE A 82 0.58 -8.48 3.40
C PHE A 82 -0.86 -8.36 3.90
N ILE A 83 -1.07 -8.27 5.22
CA ILE A 83 -2.40 -8.05 5.83
C ILE A 83 -2.78 -6.57 5.77
N SER A 84 -1.84 -5.66 6.08
CA SER A 84 -2.13 -4.22 6.22
C SER A 84 -2.50 -3.57 4.88
N TYR A 85 -1.82 -3.91 3.78
CA TYR A 85 -2.10 -3.33 2.47
C TYR A 85 -3.55 -3.55 1.99
N PRO A 86 -4.07 -4.79 1.89
CA PRO A 86 -5.46 -5.01 1.49
C PRO A 86 -6.43 -4.44 2.51
N MET A 87 -6.11 -4.49 3.81
CA MET A 87 -6.95 -3.89 4.85
C MET A 87 -7.05 -2.37 4.71
N THR A 88 -6.02 -1.72 4.16
CA THR A 88 -6.01 -0.29 3.85
C THR A 88 -6.90 0.03 2.66
N LEU A 89 -6.89 -0.81 1.61
CA LEU A 89 -7.81 -0.66 0.49
C LEU A 89 -9.26 -0.78 0.94
N VAL A 90 -9.56 -1.75 1.80
CA VAL A 90 -10.90 -1.90 2.41
C VAL A 90 -11.24 -0.68 3.27
N SER A 91 -10.31 -0.23 4.11
CA SER A 91 -10.49 0.96 4.96
C SER A 91 -10.84 2.20 4.15
N LEU A 92 -10.08 2.43 3.07
CA LEU A 92 -10.19 3.60 2.21
C LEU A 92 -11.47 3.54 1.37
N SER A 93 -11.84 2.36 0.87
CA SER A 93 -13.10 2.13 0.15
C SER A 93 -14.31 2.41 1.03
N LEU A 94 -14.32 1.87 2.25
CA LEU A 94 -15.40 2.10 3.22
C LEU A 94 -15.48 3.57 3.64
N PHE A 95 -14.32 4.22 3.83
CA PHE A 95 -14.26 5.65 4.12
C PHE A 95 -14.86 6.49 2.99
N LEU A 96 -14.50 6.20 1.74
CA LEU A 96 -15.03 6.89 0.56
C LEU A 96 -16.54 6.69 0.42
N VAL A 97 -17.03 5.47 0.63
CA VAL A 97 -18.47 5.17 0.61
C VAL A 97 -19.20 5.97 1.68
N GLU A 98 -18.70 6.01 2.91
CA GLU A 98 -19.34 6.74 3.99
C GLU A 98 -19.28 8.26 3.79
N LEU A 99 -18.15 8.77 3.27
CA LEU A 99 -18.00 10.19 2.90
C LEU A 99 -18.96 10.58 1.77
N SER A 100 -19.16 9.68 0.80
CA SER A 100 -20.10 9.88 -0.30
C SER A 100 -21.56 9.98 0.17
N LYS A 101 -21.94 9.28 1.25
CA LYS A 101 -23.30 9.37 1.79
C LYS A 101 -23.59 10.73 2.43
N ARG A 102 -22.59 11.34 3.07
CA ARG A 102 -22.74 12.64 3.77
C ARG A 102 -22.52 13.85 2.87
N HIS A 103 -21.61 13.74 1.90
CA HIS A 103 -21.25 14.86 1.03
C HIS A 103 -21.44 14.48 -0.44
N THR A 104 -22.31 15.22 -1.14
CA THR A 104 -22.59 15.02 -2.57
C THR A 104 -21.34 15.17 -3.45
N TRP A 105 -20.44 16.10 -3.10
CA TRP A 105 -19.15 16.28 -3.77
C TRP A 105 -18.23 15.04 -3.68
N ALA A 106 -18.31 14.29 -2.57
CA ALA A 106 -17.53 13.05 -2.42
C ALA A 106 -18.05 11.93 -3.32
N LYS A 107 -19.36 11.88 -3.63
CA LYS A 107 -19.89 10.95 -4.65
C LYS A 107 -19.28 11.21 -6.02
N VAL A 108 -19.16 12.48 -6.39
CA VAL A 108 -18.57 12.90 -7.68
C VAL A 108 -17.09 12.52 -7.75
N MET A 109 -16.33 12.76 -6.67
CA MET A 109 -14.92 12.38 -6.57
C MET A 109 -14.71 10.85 -6.66
N VAL A 110 -15.53 10.06 -5.98
CA VAL A 110 -15.47 8.59 -6.06
C VAL A 110 -15.82 8.09 -7.46
N GLY A 111 -16.87 8.64 -8.07
CA GLY A 111 -17.25 8.33 -9.45
C GLY A 111 -16.12 8.65 -10.44
N LEU A 112 -15.52 9.84 -10.33
CA LEU A 112 -14.35 10.24 -11.13
C LEU A 112 -13.17 9.29 -10.95
N GLY A 113 -12.86 8.91 -9.71
CA GLY A 113 -11.77 7.97 -9.42
C GLY A 113 -11.98 6.61 -10.08
N ILE A 114 -13.20 6.08 -10.06
CA ILE A 114 -13.54 4.81 -10.72
C ILE A 114 -13.41 4.93 -12.24
N VAL A 115 -13.89 6.02 -12.84
CA VAL A 115 -13.79 6.28 -14.28
C VAL A 115 -12.33 6.39 -14.72
N LEU A 116 -11.50 7.13 -13.97
CA LEU A 116 -10.07 7.27 -14.26
C LEU A 116 -9.32 5.94 -14.15
N LEU A 117 -9.62 5.12 -13.14
CA LEU A 117 -9.06 3.77 -13.02
C LEU A 117 -9.46 2.88 -14.20
N GLY A 118 -10.73 2.93 -14.61
CA GLY A 118 -11.23 2.20 -15.78
C GLY A 118 -10.52 2.62 -17.07
N LEU A 119 -10.34 3.92 -17.29
CA LEU A 119 -9.60 4.46 -18.43
C LEU A 119 -8.12 4.05 -18.40
N GLY A 120 -7.49 4.07 -17.23
CA GLY A 120 -6.11 3.63 -17.06
C GLY A 120 -5.91 2.16 -17.41
N LEU A 121 -6.79 1.28 -16.91
CA LEU A 121 -6.77 -0.14 -17.23
C LEU A 121 -6.98 -0.40 -18.73
N ALA A 122 -7.93 0.31 -19.36
CA ALA A 122 -8.16 0.23 -20.80
C ALA A 122 -6.96 0.72 -21.61
N GLY A 123 -6.27 1.77 -21.16
CA GLY A 123 -5.04 2.26 -21.78
C GLY A 123 -3.92 1.22 -21.74
N ILE A 124 -3.75 0.53 -20.61
CA ILE A 124 -2.74 -0.53 -20.44
C ILE A 124 -3.04 -1.73 -21.36
N THR A 125 -4.29 -2.16 -21.47
CA THR A 125 -4.66 -3.28 -22.35
C THR A 125 -4.47 -2.93 -23.83
N LEU A 126 -4.82 -1.72 -24.24
CA LEU A 126 -4.58 -1.23 -25.60
C LEU A 126 -3.08 -1.14 -25.91
N TYR A 127 -2.27 -0.63 -24.98
CA TYR A 127 -0.82 -0.57 -25.13
C TYR A 127 -0.19 -1.97 -25.23
N GLY A 128 -0.67 -2.92 -24.41
CA GLY A 128 -0.25 -4.32 -24.49
C GLY A 128 -0.59 -4.96 -25.84
N LEU A 129 -1.80 -4.70 -26.38
CA LEU A 129 -2.20 -5.15 -27.72
C LEU A 129 -1.32 -4.55 -28.81
N PHE A 130 -0.99 -3.25 -28.72
CA PHE A 130 -0.12 -2.59 -29.68
C PHE A 130 1.26 -3.24 -29.73
N ILE A 131 1.87 -3.51 -28.57
CA ILE A 131 3.16 -4.22 -28.49
C ILE A 131 3.04 -5.63 -29.06
N PHE A 132 1.97 -6.35 -28.73
CA PHE A 132 1.75 -7.72 -29.21
C PHE A 132 1.66 -7.78 -30.73
N PHE A 133 0.88 -6.89 -31.36
CA PHE A 133 0.80 -6.82 -32.82
C PHE A 133 2.13 -6.38 -33.44
N GLY A 134 2.82 -5.40 -32.87
CA GLY A 134 4.15 -4.98 -33.33
C GLY A 134 5.16 -6.13 -33.32
N ALA A 135 5.16 -6.94 -32.26
CA ALA A 135 5.99 -8.13 -32.16
C ALA A 135 5.66 -9.18 -33.24
N MET A 136 4.37 -9.41 -33.53
CA MET A 136 3.96 -10.31 -34.61
C MET A 136 4.38 -9.81 -36.00
N TYR A 137 4.31 -8.50 -36.26
CA TYR A 137 4.79 -7.93 -37.52
C TYR A 137 6.31 -8.08 -37.68
N SER A 138 7.09 -7.89 -36.61
CA SER A 138 8.54 -8.08 -36.64
C SER A 138 8.96 -9.53 -36.94
N LEU A 139 8.19 -10.53 -36.51
CA LEU A 139 8.48 -11.94 -36.75
C LEU A 139 8.14 -12.39 -38.18
N LYS A 140 7.30 -11.65 -38.89
CA LYS A 140 6.87 -12.00 -40.25
C LYS A 140 7.78 -11.45 -41.35
N PHE A 141 8.65 -10.50 -41.00
CA PHE A 141 9.53 -9.78 -41.94
C PHE A 141 11.02 -9.74 -41.52
N GLY A 142 11.41 -10.48 -40.47
CA GLY A 142 12.80 -10.74 -40.10
C GLY A 142 13.17 -12.19 -40.41
#